data_AF-A0A5N6W153-F1
#
_entry.id   AF-A0A5N6W153-F1
#
_cell.length_a   1.000
_cell.length_b   1.000
_cell.length_c   1.000
_cell.angle_alpha   90.00
_cell.angle_beta   90.00
_cell.angle_gamma   90.00
#
_symmetry.space_group_name_H-M   'P 1'
#
loop_
_entity.id
_entity.type
_entity.pdbx_description
1 polymer ?
#
loop_
_entity_poly.entity_id
_entity_poly.type
_entity_poly.pdbx_seq_one_letter_code
_entity_poly.pdbx_strand_id
1 'polypeptide(L)'
;MDLHSQLQAAWDHVRATYKPGTIELTGVIVTQIVGFIIPATLYMLIDQILHCVQVTMFNHVWVVALYASLVYLAGLDYTFMNQDPVVPPWKTFIVDFTFGLLAREISFYYVHRALHHPSIYAYIHKMHHKYTAPVAFAAEYAHPVEHILANILPVTLTLYLKGAHFLSIVFFLVFELWEAAADHSGYNFLKLPPAELHDLHHEKFRVNYGTIGLMDWIHGTDVVGWDRPKARKVKIAE
;
A
#
# COMPACT_ATOMS: atom_id res chain seq x y z
N MET A 1 0.04 -32.32 -38.49
CA MET A 1 0.62 -31.15 -39.18
C MET A 1 1.68 -30.56 -38.26
N ASP A 2 2.89 -30.33 -38.76
CA ASP A 2 3.97 -29.66 -38.03
C ASP A 2 3.68 -28.15 -37.85
N LEU A 3 4.49 -27.46 -37.03
CA LEU A 3 4.32 -26.02 -36.78
C LEU A 3 4.44 -25.18 -38.07
N HIS A 4 5.35 -25.57 -38.97
CA HIS A 4 5.60 -24.83 -40.20
C HIS A 4 4.38 -24.85 -41.14
N SER A 5 3.78 -26.03 -41.35
CA SER A 5 2.56 -26.21 -42.14
C SER A 5 1.36 -25.48 -41.52
N GLN A 6 1.25 -25.44 -40.19
CA GLN A 6 0.23 -24.64 -39.51
C GLN A 6 0.41 -23.13 -39.73
N LEU A 7 1.66 -22.63 -39.61
CA LEU A 7 1.96 -21.22 -39.87
C LEU A 7 1.73 -20.83 -41.33
N GLN A 8 2.10 -21.69 -42.28
CA GLN A 8 1.86 -21.48 -43.70
C GLN A 8 0.37 -21.38 -44.01
N ALA A 9 -0.44 -22.31 -43.50
CA ALA A 9 -1.90 -22.28 -43.67
C ALA A 9 -2.52 -21.01 -43.06
N ALA A 10 -2.06 -20.58 -41.89
CA ALA A 10 -2.51 -19.34 -41.26
C ALA A 10 -2.14 -18.11 -42.09
N TRP A 11 -0.92 -18.06 -42.62
CA TRP A 11 -0.46 -16.96 -43.48
C TRP A 11 -1.23 -16.88 -44.80
N ASP A 12 -1.49 -18.02 -45.44
CA ASP A 12 -2.28 -18.09 -46.66
C ASP A 12 -3.69 -17.57 -46.45
N HIS A 13 -4.31 -17.92 -45.31
CA HIS A 13 -5.60 -17.37 -44.91
C HIS A 13 -5.57 -15.85 -44.74
N VAL A 14 -4.57 -15.30 -44.03
CA VAL A 14 -4.42 -13.85 -43.82
C VAL A 14 -4.26 -13.10 -45.16
N ARG A 15 -3.41 -13.58 -46.05
CA ARG A 15 -3.20 -12.96 -47.38
C ARG A 15 -4.45 -13.00 -48.26
N ALA A 16 -5.24 -14.07 -48.17
CA ALA A 16 -6.50 -14.19 -48.91
C ALA A 16 -7.59 -13.28 -48.35
N THR A 17 -7.54 -12.96 -47.05
CA THR A 17 -8.61 -12.25 -46.34
C THR A 17 -8.42 -10.73 -46.35
N TYR A 18 -7.18 -10.25 -46.27
CA TYR A 18 -6.86 -8.83 -46.06
C TYR A 18 -6.07 -8.21 -47.22
N LYS A 19 -6.26 -6.91 -47.45
CA LYS A 19 -5.51 -6.16 -48.48
C LYS A 19 -4.03 -6.02 -48.08
N PRO A 20 -3.09 -6.01 -49.05
CA PRO A 20 -1.65 -5.91 -48.76
C PRO A 20 -1.26 -4.75 -47.85
N GLY A 21 -1.76 -3.53 -48.13
CA GLY A 21 -1.46 -2.36 -47.30
C GLY A 21 -2.01 -2.45 -45.86
N THR A 22 -3.12 -3.18 -45.65
CA THR A 22 -3.64 -3.45 -44.30
C THR A 22 -2.73 -4.41 -43.55
N ILE A 23 -2.27 -5.47 -44.20
CA ILE A 23 -1.32 -6.43 -43.61
C ILE A 23 -0.01 -5.73 -43.22
N GLU A 24 0.51 -4.86 -44.09
CA GLU A 24 1.74 -4.09 -43.84
C GLU A 24 1.57 -3.14 -42.65
N LEU A 25 0.52 -2.31 -42.64
CA LEU A 25 0.27 -1.36 -41.56
C LEU A 25 0.06 -2.06 -40.22
N THR A 26 -0.78 -3.11 -40.18
CA THR A 26 -1.00 -3.89 -38.96
C THR A 26 0.28 -4.58 -38.49
N GLY A 27 1.07 -5.14 -39.41
CA GLY A 27 2.36 -5.74 -39.09
C GLY A 27 3.35 -4.75 -38.46
N VAL A 28 3.44 -3.53 -38.99
CA VAL A 28 4.28 -2.47 -38.40
C VAL A 28 3.79 -2.09 -37.01
N ILE A 29 2.48 -1.85 -36.83
CA ILE A 29 1.92 -1.49 -35.51
C ILE A 29 2.20 -2.60 -34.48
N VAL A 30 1.92 -3.86 -34.84
CA VAL A 30 2.20 -5.00 -33.95
C VAL A 30 3.69 -5.10 -33.64
N THR A 31 4.56 -4.89 -34.63
CA THR A 31 6.02 -4.93 -34.43
C THR A 31 6.48 -3.81 -33.48
N GLN A 32 5.94 -2.60 -33.59
CA GLN A 32 6.26 -1.52 -32.65
C GLN A 32 5.78 -1.84 -31.23
N ILE A 33 4.54 -2.35 -31.09
CA ILE A 33 3.97 -2.69 -29.78
C ILE A 33 4.74 -3.82 -29.11
N VAL A 34 4.91 -4.95 -29.82
CA VAL A 34 5.50 -6.19 -29.27
C VAL A 34 7.02 -6.10 -29.22
N GLY A 35 7.64 -5.51 -30.23
CA GLY A 35 9.09 -5.46 -30.38
C GLY A 35 9.76 -4.32 -29.62
N PHE A 36 9.05 -3.24 -29.30
CA PHE A 36 9.64 -2.08 -28.62
C PHE A 36 8.83 -1.61 -27.42
N ILE A 37 7.57 -1.20 -27.60
CA ILE A 37 6.80 -0.53 -26.54
C ILE A 37 6.68 -1.42 -25.30
N ILE A 38 6.20 -2.67 -25.45
CA ILE A 38 6.05 -3.59 -24.31
C ILE A 38 7.40 -3.88 -23.63
N PRO A 39 8.46 -4.33 -24.33
CA PRO A 39 9.75 -4.57 -23.69
C PRO A 39 10.34 -3.33 -23.03
N ALA A 40 10.30 -2.17 -23.70
CA ALA A 40 10.84 -0.93 -23.16
C ALA A 40 10.13 -0.52 -21.87
N THR A 41 8.79 -0.57 -21.84
CA THR A 41 8.01 -0.31 -20.62
C THR A 41 8.36 -1.31 -19.52
N LEU A 42 8.45 -2.61 -19.83
CA LEU A 42 8.84 -3.62 -18.84
C LEU A 42 10.24 -3.37 -18.28
N TYR A 43 11.23 -3.07 -19.14
CA TYR A 43 12.60 -2.79 -18.71
C TYR A 43 12.69 -1.55 -17.83
N MET A 44 11.94 -0.48 -18.16
CA MET A 44 11.88 0.71 -17.31
C MET A 44 11.30 0.41 -15.91
N LEU A 45 10.36 -0.52 -15.81
CA LEU A 45 9.71 -0.87 -14.55
C LEU A 45 10.52 -1.85 -13.71
N ILE A 46 11.26 -2.78 -14.32
CA ILE A 46 12.00 -3.82 -13.61
C ILE A 46 12.94 -3.22 -12.56
N ASP A 47 13.86 -2.34 -12.96
CA ASP A 47 14.87 -1.83 -12.02
C ASP A 47 14.26 -0.88 -10.97
N GLN A 48 13.12 -0.25 -11.29
CA GLN A 48 12.49 0.74 -10.42
C GLN A 48 11.59 0.11 -9.35
N ILE A 49 10.80 -0.91 -9.69
CA ILE A 49 9.77 -1.45 -8.79
C ILE A 49 9.94 -2.93 -8.45
N LEU A 50 10.80 -3.69 -9.13
CA LEU A 50 10.89 -5.14 -8.89
C LEU A 50 11.23 -5.46 -7.42
N HIS A 51 12.21 -4.76 -6.86
CA HIS A 51 12.55 -4.94 -5.45
C HIS A 51 11.39 -4.53 -4.51
N CYS A 52 10.66 -3.47 -4.87
CA CYS A 52 9.45 -3.06 -4.15
C CYS A 52 8.43 -4.21 -4.12
N VAL A 53 8.07 -4.71 -5.32
CA VAL A 53 7.11 -5.78 -5.52
C VAL A 53 7.55 -7.06 -4.81
N GLN A 54 8.82 -7.45 -4.90
CA GLN A 54 9.33 -8.66 -4.26
C GLN A 54 9.16 -8.62 -2.74
N VAL A 55 9.51 -7.51 -2.11
CA VAL A 55 9.33 -7.34 -0.66
C VAL A 55 7.85 -7.29 -0.30
N THR A 56 7.03 -6.54 -1.03
CA THR A 56 5.59 -6.48 -0.77
C THR A 56 4.97 -7.88 -0.86
N MET A 57 5.31 -8.65 -1.90
CA MET A 57 4.84 -10.04 -2.06
C MET A 57 5.36 -10.95 -0.95
N PHE A 58 6.62 -10.80 -0.53
CA PHE A 58 7.15 -11.50 0.64
C PHE A 58 6.31 -11.17 1.89
N ASN A 59 5.99 -9.89 2.11
CA ASN A 59 5.16 -9.44 3.22
C ASN A 59 3.78 -10.11 3.24
N HIS A 60 3.07 -10.14 2.11
CA HIS A 60 1.80 -10.86 2.02
C HIS A 60 1.94 -12.36 2.33
N VAL A 61 2.96 -13.02 1.76
CA VAL A 61 3.14 -14.48 1.94
C VAL A 61 3.42 -14.83 3.39
N TRP A 62 4.36 -14.16 4.05
CA TRP A 62 4.72 -14.53 5.42
C TRP A 62 3.62 -14.16 6.41
N VAL A 63 2.85 -13.09 6.20
CA VAL A 63 1.70 -12.72 7.05
C VAL A 63 0.60 -13.77 6.97
N VAL A 64 0.26 -14.20 5.75
CA VAL A 64 -0.72 -15.28 5.54
C VAL A 64 -0.21 -16.58 6.17
N ALA A 65 1.08 -16.90 6.00
CA ALA A 65 1.67 -18.09 6.61
C ALA A 65 1.66 -18.03 8.14
N LEU A 66 1.94 -16.86 8.73
CA LEU A 66 1.88 -16.64 10.18
C LEU A 66 0.46 -16.83 10.70
N TYR A 67 -0.52 -16.18 10.07
CA TYR A 67 -1.93 -16.31 10.47
C TYR A 67 -2.45 -17.75 10.29
N ALA A 68 -2.11 -18.40 9.17
CA ALA A 68 -2.45 -19.80 8.93
C ALA A 68 -1.83 -20.72 10.00
N SER A 69 -0.59 -20.44 10.43
CA SER A 69 0.07 -21.18 11.51
C SER A 69 -0.64 -20.99 12.84
N LEU A 70 -1.07 -19.76 13.17
CA LEU A 70 -1.83 -19.48 14.38
C LEU A 70 -3.18 -20.22 14.40
N VAL A 71 -3.90 -20.20 13.28
CA VAL A 71 -5.17 -20.92 13.11
C VAL A 71 -4.96 -22.44 13.22
N TYR A 72 -3.92 -22.96 12.57
CA TYR A 72 -3.57 -24.38 12.65
C TYR A 72 -3.24 -24.82 14.09
N LEU A 73 -2.46 -24.01 14.81
CA LEU A 73 -2.08 -24.30 16.20
C LEU A 73 -3.25 -24.16 17.18
N ALA A 74 -4.20 -23.25 16.93
CA ALA A 74 -5.42 -23.15 17.70
C ALA A 74 -6.38 -24.32 17.46
N GLY A 75 -6.32 -24.91 16.27
CA GLY A 75 -7.25 -25.92 15.78
C GLY A 75 -8.36 -25.30 14.94
N LEU A 76 -8.70 -25.94 13.82
CA LEU A 76 -9.65 -25.41 12.82
C LEU A 76 -11.10 -25.30 13.33
N ASP A 77 -11.41 -25.95 14.46
CA ASP A 77 -12.72 -25.86 15.11
C ASP A 77 -12.88 -24.60 15.98
N TYR A 78 -11.80 -23.82 16.16
CA TYR A 78 -11.79 -22.60 16.97
C TYR A 78 -11.56 -21.36 16.09
N THR A 79 -12.18 -20.25 16.48
CA THR A 79 -11.98 -18.95 15.84
C THR A 79 -11.48 -17.93 16.85
N PHE A 80 -10.54 -17.10 16.42
CA PHE A 80 -10.13 -15.91 17.18
C PHE A 80 -11.17 -14.78 17.03
N MET A 81 -11.80 -14.67 15.87
CA MET A 81 -12.70 -13.55 15.57
C MET A 81 -14.16 -13.91 15.86
N ASN A 82 -14.94 -12.89 16.20
CA ASN A 82 -16.38 -13.00 16.37
C ASN A 82 -17.05 -13.37 15.03
N GLN A 83 -17.63 -14.57 14.97
CA GLN A 83 -18.33 -15.13 13.81
C GLN A 83 -19.78 -15.47 14.19
N ASP A 84 -20.45 -14.59 14.93
CA ASP A 84 -21.88 -14.72 15.22
C ASP A 84 -22.67 -15.06 13.93
N PRO A 85 -23.57 -16.07 13.95
CA PRO A 85 -24.33 -16.43 12.75
C PRO A 85 -25.22 -15.30 12.22
N VAL A 86 -25.52 -14.30 13.06
CA VAL A 86 -26.33 -13.13 12.68
C VAL A 86 -25.42 -12.06 12.06
N VAL A 87 -25.66 -11.79 10.78
CA VAL A 87 -24.96 -10.71 10.06
C VAL A 87 -25.23 -9.36 10.74
N PRO A 88 -24.19 -8.53 10.95
CA PRO A 88 -24.36 -7.23 11.57
C PRO A 88 -25.33 -6.34 10.78
N PRO A 89 -26.25 -5.61 11.43
CA PRO A 89 -27.01 -4.58 10.74
C PRO A 89 -26.10 -3.46 10.27
N TRP A 90 -26.51 -2.70 9.26
CA TRP A 90 -25.74 -1.57 8.71
C TRP A 90 -25.27 -0.57 9.76
N LYS A 91 -26.07 -0.34 10.81
CA LYS A 91 -25.67 0.51 11.95
C LYS A 91 -24.38 -0.01 12.61
N THR A 92 -24.25 -1.31 12.80
CA THR A 92 -23.06 -1.92 13.40
C THR A 92 -21.87 -1.78 12.47
N PHE A 93 -22.02 -2.02 11.16
CA PHE A 93 -20.95 -1.76 10.19
C PHE A 93 -20.44 -0.32 10.26
N ILE A 94 -21.34 0.67 10.28
CA ILE A 94 -20.96 2.09 10.36
C ILE A 94 -20.25 2.41 11.68
N VAL A 95 -20.75 1.89 12.81
CA VAL A 95 -20.14 2.10 14.14
C VAL A 95 -18.78 1.42 14.24
N ASP A 96 -18.63 0.23 13.69
CA ASP A 96 -17.35 -0.50 13.62
C ASP A 96 -16.37 0.22 12.71
N PHE A 97 -16.79 0.66 11.54
CA PHE A 97 -15.96 1.39 10.59
C PHE A 97 -15.45 2.71 11.17
N THR A 98 -16.34 3.54 11.74
CA THR A 98 -15.95 4.81 12.37
C THR A 98 -15.03 4.59 13.57
N PHE A 99 -15.30 3.57 14.38
CA PHE A 99 -14.39 3.19 15.47
C PHE A 99 -13.02 2.76 14.93
N GLY A 100 -13.00 1.94 13.88
CA GLY A 100 -11.80 1.47 13.20
C GLY A 100 -10.94 2.64 12.71
N LEU A 101 -11.54 3.61 12.01
CA LEU A 101 -10.86 4.81 11.54
C LEU A 101 -10.19 5.58 12.69
N LEU A 102 -10.93 5.86 13.77
CA LEU A 102 -10.41 6.63 14.90
C LEU A 102 -9.35 5.84 15.69
N ALA A 103 -9.56 4.55 15.89
CA ALA A 103 -8.63 3.70 16.63
C ALA A 103 -7.34 3.47 15.83
N ARG A 104 -7.45 3.26 14.51
CA ARG A 104 -6.31 3.20 13.59
C ARG A 104 -5.57 4.53 13.62
N GLU A 105 -6.26 5.66 13.45
CA GLU A 105 -5.64 6.98 13.46
C GLU A 105 -4.77 7.21 14.70
N ILE A 106 -5.30 6.90 15.88
CA ILE A 106 -4.56 7.07 17.14
C ILE A 106 -3.38 6.10 17.22
N SER A 107 -3.62 4.81 17.00
CA SER A 107 -2.59 3.78 17.17
C SER A 107 -1.48 3.88 16.12
N PHE A 108 -1.85 4.08 14.86
CA PHE A 108 -0.92 4.30 13.75
C PHE A 108 -0.07 5.54 14.00
N TYR A 109 -0.66 6.68 14.37
CA TYR A 109 0.07 7.91 14.62
C TYR A 109 1.24 7.72 15.59
N TYR A 110 0.98 7.09 16.75
CA TYR A 110 2.04 6.91 17.76
C TYR A 110 3.10 5.91 17.32
N VAL A 111 2.70 4.79 16.69
CA VAL A 111 3.65 3.81 16.16
C VAL A 111 4.51 4.45 15.07
N HIS A 112 3.88 5.10 14.10
CA HIS A 112 4.55 5.72 12.97
C HIS A 112 5.51 6.83 13.43
N ARG A 113 5.07 7.71 14.33
CA ARG A 113 5.94 8.73 14.92
C ARG A 113 7.11 8.12 15.70
N ALA A 114 6.91 7.00 16.40
CA ALA A 114 7.99 6.28 17.08
C ALA A 114 8.97 5.65 16.08
N LEU A 115 8.48 5.09 14.97
CA LEU A 115 9.30 4.54 13.89
C LEU A 115 10.21 5.60 13.24
N HIS A 116 9.79 6.87 13.25
CA HIS A 116 10.62 8.02 12.84
C HIS A 116 11.64 8.49 13.88
N HIS A 117 11.66 7.91 15.08
CA HIS A 117 12.68 8.24 16.06
C HIS A 117 14.08 7.87 15.53
N PRO A 118 15.12 8.73 15.68
CA PRO A 118 16.44 8.51 15.07
C PRO A 118 17.09 7.15 15.39
N SER A 119 16.82 6.59 16.58
CA SER A 119 17.34 5.27 16.99
C SER A 119 16.66 4.08 16.32
N ILE A 120 15.48 4.28 15.71
CA ILE A 120 14.65 3.23 15.10
C ILE A 120 14.63 3.39 13.58
N TYR A 121 14.46 4.63 13.11
CA TYR A 121 14.25 4.98 11.70
C TYR A 121 15.25 4.31 10.78
N ALA A 122 16.55 4.44 11.07
CA ALA A 122 17.61 3.94 10.19
C ALA A 122 17.54 2.42 9.94
N TYR A 123 16.95 1.66 10.85
CA TYR A 123 16.92 0.20 10.82
C TYR A 123 15.59 -0.37 10.34
N ILE A 124 14.49 0.32 10.63
CA ILE A 124 13.14 -0.20 10.38
C ILE A 124 12.46 0.63 9.29
N HIS A 125 12.27 1.93 9.54
CA HIS A 125 11.36 2.76 8.74
C HIS A 125 11.99 3.44 7.51
N LYS A 126 13.31 3.56 7.48
CA LYS A 126 14.04 4.09 6.32
C LYS A 126 13.75 3.33 5.03
N MET A 127 13.44 2.03 5.16
CA MET A 127 13.06 1.19 4.03
C MET A 127 11.77 1.68 3.36
N HIS A 128 10.72 1.94 4.13
CA HIS A 128 9.45 2.46 3.62
C HIS A 128 9.63 3.78 2.87
N HIS A 129 10.47 4.65 3.43
CA HIS A 129 10.85 5.96 2.88
C HIS A 129 11.83 5.93 1.71
N LYS A 130 12.11 4.75 1.13
CA LYS A 130 13.00 4.63 -0.05
C LYS A 130 12.45 5.40 -1.26
N TYR A 131 11.13 5.46 -1.43
CA TYR A 131 10.47 6.08 -2.56
C TYR A 131 9.82 7.40 -2.12
N THR A 132 10.55 8.51 -2.25
CA THR A 132 10.03 9.86 -1.91
C THR A 132 8.86 10.30 -2.79
N ALA A 133 8.74 9.71 -3.98
CA ALA A 133 7.54 9.73 -4.81
C ALA A 133 7.03 8.29 -4.89
N PRO A 134 6.16 7.87 -3.96
CA PRO A 134 5.78 6.47 -3.85
C PRO A 134 4.94 6.01 -5.05
N VAL A 135 4.94 4.69 -5.25
CA VAL A 135 4.01 3.97 -6.13
C VAL A 135 3.14 3.06 -5.26
N ALA A 136 1.95 2.64 -5.70
CA ALA A 136 0.99 1.94 -4.83
C ALA A 136 1.58 0.73 -4.06
N PHE A 137 2.48 -0.05 -4.69
CA PHE A 137 3.17 -1.17 -4.02
C PHE A 137 4.06 -0.75 -2.84
N ALA A 138 4.51 0.50 -2.81
CA ALA A 138 5.34 1.06 -1.73
C ALA A 138 4.57 1.20 -0.41
N ALA A 139 3.23 1.21 -0.45
CA ALA A 139 2.39 1.21 0.75
C ALA A 139 2.72 0.05 1.72
N GLU A 140 3.10 -1.10 1.16
CA GLU A 140 3.47 -2.31 1.92
C GLU A 140 4.94 -2.71 1.76
N TYR A 141 5.74 -1.85 1.12
CA TYR A 141 7.18 -1.97 1.08
C TYR A 141 7.79 -1.54 2.41
N ALA A 142 7.75 -2.44 3.39
CA ALA A 142 8.15 -2.16 4.75
C ALA A 142 9.01 -3.28 5.34
N HIS A 143 9.84 -2.92 6.32
CA HIS A 143 10.51 -3.90 7.17
C HIS A 143 9.45 -4.76 7.89
N PRO A 144 9.63 -6.08 8.10
CA PRO A 144 8.59 -6.94 8.69
C PRO A 144 8.05 -6.45 10.03
N VAL A 145 8.91 -5.87 10.89
CA VAL A 145 8.50 -5.28 12.17
C VAL A 145 7.58 -4.07 11.98
N GLU A 146 7.88 -3.17 11.04
CA GLU A 146 6.99 -2.07 10.69
C GLU A 146 5.69 -2.59 10.09
N HIS A 147 5.77 -3.57 9.19
CA HIS A 147 4.58 -4.17 8.59
C HIS A 147 3.62 -4.71 9.66
N ILE A 148 4.12 -5.37 10.71
CA ILE A 148 3.32 -5.78 11.86
C ILE A 148 2.77 -4.56 12.61
N LEU A 149 3.67 -3.69 13.09
CA LEU A 149 3.31 -2.66 14.07
C LEU A 149 2.49 -1.51 13.49
N ALA A 150 2.73 -1.15 12.24
CA ALA A 150 2.09 -0.03 11.55
C ALA A 150 0.99 -0.48 10.57
N ASN A 151 1.22 -1.53 9.78
CA ASN A 151 0.26 -1.89 8.71
C ASN A 151 -0.79 -2.90 9.18
N ILE A 152 -0.47 -3.82 10.09
CA ILE A 152 -1.38 -4.89 10.51
C ILE A 152 -2.11 -4.54 11.81
N LEU A 153 -1.38 -4.30 12.90
CA LEU A 153 -1.99 -4.17 14.23
C LEU A 153 -2.95 -2.97 14.36
N PRO A 154 -2.62 -1.75 13.89
CA PRO A 154 -3.53 -0.61 14.00
C PRO A 154 -4.90 -0.85 13.34
N VAL A 155 -4.90 -1.63 12.25
CA VAL A 155 -6.09 -1.93 11.45
C VAL A 155 -6.89 -3.11 12.03
N THR A 156 -6.20 -4.19 12.42
CA THR A 156 -6.85 -5.45 12.81
C THR A 156 -7.08 -5.58 14.32
N LEU A 157 -6.08 -5.26 15.14
CA LEU A 157 -6.10 -5.51 16.57
C LEU A 157 -7.15 -4.64 17.27
N THR A 158 -7.35 -3.41 16.80
CA THR A 158 -8.30 -2.45 17.38
C THR A 158 -9.75 -2.96 17.27
N LEU A 159 -10.16 -3.44 16.09
CA LEU A 159 -11.48 -4.03 15.87
C LEU A 159 -11.63 -5.41 16.51
N TYR A 160 -10.55 -6.20 16.53
CA TYR A 160 -10.51 -7.46 17.28
C TYR A 160 -10.79 -7.24 18.77
N LEU A 161 -10.09 -6.30 19.41
CA LEU A 161 -10.26 -5.99 20.84
C LEU A 161 -11.64 -5.41 21.16
N LYS A 162 -12.25 -4.70 20.21
CA LYS A 162 -13.65 -4.27 20.31
C LYS A 162 -14.64 -5.45 20.31
N GLY A 163 -14.24 -6.62 19.80
CA GLY A 163 -15.13 -7.75 19.55
C GLY A 163 -16.01 -7.57 18.31
N ALA A 164 -15.54 -6.76 17.35
CA ALA A 164 -16.25 -6.52 16.10
C ALA A 164 -16.46 -7.84 15.34
N HIS A 165 -17.59 -7.93 14.64
CA HIS A 165 -17.90 -9.09 13.82
C HIS A 165 -16.87 -9.24 12.68
N PHE A 166 -16.52 -10.48 12.32
CA PHE A 166 -15.54 -10.77 11.27
C PHE A 166 -15.83 -10.04 9.95
N LEU A 167 -17.10 -9.97 9.55
CA LEU A 167 -17.51 -9.22 8.35
C LEU A 167 -17.24 -7.71 8.45
N SER A 168 -17.41 -7.09 9.63
CA SER A 168 -17.05 -5.68 9.84
C SER A 168 -15.54 -5.47 9.68
N ILE A 169 -14.74 -6.40 10.21
CA ILE A 169 -13.27 -6.37 10.10
C ILE A 169 -12.84 -6.50 8.64
N VAL A 170 -13.40 -7.47 7.89
CA VAL A 170 -13.11 -7.65 6.46
C VAL A 170 -13.52 -6.42 5.65
N PHE A 171 -14.71 -5.87 5.89
CA PHE A 171 -15.17 -4.66 5.20
C PHE A 171 -14.22 -3.47 5.44
N PHE A 172 -13.79 -3.27 6.69
CA PHE A 172 -12.81 -2.25 7.04
C PHE A 172 -11.45 -2.51 6.37
N LEU A 173 -10.93 -3.75 6.42
CA LEU A 173 -9.65 -4.10 5.80
C LEU A 173 -9.61 -3.85 4.29
N VAL A 174 -10.69 -4.14 3.57
CA VAL A 174 -10.76 -3.86 2.12
C VAL A 174 -10.63 -2.36 1.86
N PHE A 175 -11.32 -1.54 2.65
CA PHE A 175 -11.20 -0.09 2.55
C PHE A 175 -9.77 0.38 2.86
N GLU A 176 -9.17 -0.10 3.94
CA GLU A 176 -7.84 0.31 4.39
C GLU A 176 -6.73 -0.09 3.40
N LEU A 177 -6.83 -1.27 2.78
CA LEU A 177 -5.91 -1.68 1.71
C LEU A 177 -6.05 -0.80 0.46
N TRP A 178 -7.28 -0.46 0.09
CA TRP A 178 -7.54 0.48 -1.00
C TRP A 178 -7.00 1.88 -0.69
N GLU A 179 -7.22 2.36 0.53
CA GLU A 179 -6.82 3.67 1.01
C GLU A 179 -5.29 3.82 1.03
N ALA A 180 -4.58 2.83 1.59
CA ALA A 180 -3.13 2.80 1.61
C ALA A 180 -2.54 2.77 0.18
N ALA A 181 -3.14 1.99 -0.72
CA ALA A 181 -2.72 1.97 -2.13
C ALA A 181 -2.96 3.32 -2.81
N ALA A 182 -4.08 3.98 -2.52
CA ALA A 182 -4.41 5.31 -3.05
C ALA A 182 -3.40 6.37 -2.57
N ASP A 183 -3.04 6.37 -1.27
CA ASP A 183 -2.07 7.29 -0.68
C ASP A 183 -0.66 7.20 -1.26
N HIS A 184 -0.29 6.04 -1.80
CA HIS A 184 1.02 5.81 -2.36
C HIS A 184 1.01 5.80 -3.89
N SER A 185 -0.14 6.06 -4.54
CA SER A 185 -0.29 5.84 -5.98
C SER A 185 0.29 6.95 -6.84
N GLY A 186 0.53 8.14 -6.28
CA GLY A 186 0.81 9.36 -7.04
C GLY A 186 -0.42 9.98 -7.70
N TYR A 187 -1.63 9.51 -7.37
CA TYR A 187 -2.90 10.04 -7.88
C TYR A 187 -3.80 10.49 -6.75
N ASN A 188 -4.44 11.65 -6.92
CA ASN A 188 -5.49 12.10 -6.01
C ASN A 188 -6.86 11.59 -6.50
N PHE A 189 -7.43 10.62 -5.79
CA PHE A 189 -8.76 10.06 -6.06
C PHE A 189 -9.91 10.85 -5.40
N LEU A 190 -9.70 12.13 -5.06
CA LEU A 190 -10.65 12.97 -4.30
C LEU A 190 -11.07 12.33 -2.96
N LYS A 191 -10.17 11.53 -2.37
CA LYS A 191 -10.37 10.94 -1.05
C LYS A 191 -10.10 11.97 0.04
N LEU A 192 -10.60 11.70 1.24
CA LEU A 192 -10.35 12.53 2.43
C LEU A 192 -9.64 11.68 3.51
N PRO A 193 -8.47 12.10 4.01
CA PRO A 193 -7.71 13.27 3.56
C PRO A 193 -7.06 13.04 2.18
N PRO A 194 -6.73 14.13 1.45
CA PRO A 194 -6.05 14.03 0.16
C PRO A 194 -4.69 13.32 0.28
N ALA A 195 -4.32 12.55 -0.75
CA ALA A 195 -3.06 11.79 -0.77
C ALA A 195 -1.81 12.68 -0.65
N GLU A 196 -1.92 13.96 -1.02
CA GLU A 196 -0.84 14.93 -0.95
C GLU A 196 -0.30 15.13 0.48
N LEU A 197 -1.09 14.87 1.52
CA LEU A 197 -0.61 14.93 2.90
C LEU A 197 0.43 13.84 3.18
N HIS A 198 0.19 12.63 2.66
CA HIS A 198 1.09 11.50 2.80
C HIS A 198 2.28 11.59 1.84
N ASP A 199 2.09 12.12 0.64
CA ASP A 199 3.20 12.46 -0.25
C ASP A 199 4.15 13.48 0.40
N LEU A 200 3.61 14.51 1.06
CA LEU A 200 4.41 15.48 1.81
C LEU A 200 5.14 14.82 2.99
N HIS A 201 4.55 13.80 3.61
CA HIS A 201 5.21 12.99 4.63
C HIS A 201 6.43 12.26 4.06
N HIS A 202 6.30 11.58 2.92
CA HIS A 202 7.41 10.91 2.21
C HIS A 202 8.49 11.89 1.72
N GLU A 203 8.12 13.14 1.44
CA GLU A 203 9.09 14.16 1.02
C GLU A 203 9.86 14.78 2.20
N LYS A 204 9.18 15.05 3.33
CA LYS A 204 9.74 15.83 4.45
C LYS A 204 10.08 15.01 5.69
N PHE A 205 9.57 13.78 5.80
CA PHE A 205 9.80 12.79 6.87
C PHE A 205 9.40 13.21 8.28
N ARG A 206 8.90 14.43 8.48
CA ARG A 206 8.72 15.04 9.81
C ARG A 206 7.36 15.70 10.04
N VAL A 207 6.41 15.46 9.16
CA VAL A 207 5.05 16.01 9.18
C VAL A 207 4.06 14.90 8.82
N ASN A 208 2.79 15.05 9.16
CA ASN A 208 1.70 14.15 8.73
C ASN A 208 1.98 12.66 9.06
N TYR A 209 2.12 12.32 10.33
CA TYR A 209 2.32 10.92 10.76
C TYR A 209 1.01 10.11 10.85
N GLY A 210 -0.13 10.79 10.95
CA GLY A 210 -1.45 10.19 11.01
C GLY A 210 -1.97 9.79 9.64
N THR A 211 -3.08 9.08 9.66
CA THR A 211 -3.77 8.52 8.49
C THR A 211 -4.87 9.46 8.00
N ILE A 212 -5.60 10.08 8.93
CA ILE A 212 -6.67 11.06 8.62
C ILE A 212 -6.28 12.50 8.97
N GLY A 213 -5.12 12.70 9.61
CA GLY A 213 -4.56 14.00 10.00
C GLY A 213 -5.13 14.59 11.30
N LEU A 214 -6.04 13.88 11.98
CA LEU A 214 -6.61 14.32 13.26
C LEU A 214 -5.52 14.40 14.34
N MET A 215 -4.70 13.35 14.44
CA MET A 215 -3.65 13.29 15.44
C MET A 215 -2.50 14.25 15.12
N ASP A 216 -2.24 14.50 13.83
CA ASP A 216 -1.31 15.54 13.42
C ASP A 216 -1.77 16.91 13.86
N TRP A 217 -3.03 17.25 13.62
CA TRP A 217 -3.61 18.52 14.08
C TRP A 217 -3.55 18.64 15.61
N ILE A 218 -3.90 17.60 16.36
CA ILE A 218 -3.84 17.59 17.83
C ILE A 218 -2.41 17.83 18.34
N HIS A 219 -1.41 17.24 17.70
CA HIS A 219 -0.01 17.32 18.11
C HIS A 219 0.77 18.42 17.39
N GLY A 220 0.13 19.18 16.51
CA GLY A 220 0.72 20.20 15.64
C GLY A 220 1.73 19.67 14.63
N THR A 221 1.70 18.39 14.26
CA THR A 221 2.61 17.78 13.27
C THR A 221 2.12 17.87 11.82
N ASP A 222 1.07 18.65 11.57
CA ASP A 222 0.49 18.97 10.26
C ASP A 222 1.22 20.10 9.51
N VAL A 223 2.18 20.77 10.16
CA VAL A 223 2.92 21.92 9.60
C VAL A 223 4.43 21.63 9.41
N VAL A 224 4.95 22.04 8.25
CA VAL A 224 6.38 21.98 7.92
C VAL A 224 7.13 23.01 8.76
N GLY A 225 8.08 22.58 9.61
CA GLY A 225 8.86 23.51 10.44
C GLY A 225 9.13 23.10 11.88
N TRP A 226 8.92 21.83 12.26
CA TRP A 226 9.36 21.27 13.56
C TRP A 226 10.89 21.22 13.75
N ASP A 227 11.66 21.72 12.79
CA ASP A 227 13.04 22.13 13.05
C ASP A 227 13.00 23.26 14.08
N ARG A 228 13.26 22.88 15.34
CA ARG A 228 13.45 23.75 16.52
C ARG A 228 13.81 25.18 16.08
N PRO A 229 13.13 26.25 16.56
CA PRO A 229 13.81 27.54 16.56
C PRO A 229 15.13 27.30 17.30
N LYS A 230 16.26 27.40 16.59
CA LYS A 230 17.59 27.30 17.20
C LYS A 230 17.54 28.25 18.38
N ALA A 231 17.63 27.73 19.60
CA ALA A 231 17.67 28.56 20.79
C ALA A 231 18.70 29.66 20.52
N ARG A 232 18.24 30.91 20.42
CA ARG A 232 19.11 32.05 20.18
C ARG A 232 20.05 32.03 21.38
N LYS A 233 21.31 31.62 21.18
CA LYS A 233 22.35 31.81 22.18
C LYS A 233 22.40 33.31 22.41
N VAL A 234 21.78 33.78 23.49
CA VAL A 234 21.96 35.13 23.97
C VAL A 234 23.43 35.20 24.34
N LYS A 235 24.23 35.85 23.50
CA LYS A 235 25.56 36.30 23.92
C LYS A 235 25.30 37.32 25.03
N ILE A 236 25.47 36.89 26.27
CA ILE A 236 25.67 37.83 27.36
C ILE A 236 27.03 38.45 27.06
N ALA A 237 27.03 39.73 26.71
CA ALA A 237 28.26 40.49 26.59
C ALA A 237 28.84 40.63 28.01
N GLU A 238 30.09 40.23 28.17
CA GLU A 238 30.91 40.52 29.34
C GLU A 238 31.24 42.02 29.42
#